data_AF-A0A536IBX6-F1
#
_entry.id   AF-A0A536IBX6-F1
#
_cell.length_a   1.000
_cell.length_b   1.000
_cell.length_c   1.000
_cell.angle_alpha   90.00
_cell.angle_beta   90.00
_cell.angle_gamma   90.00
#
_symmetry.space_group_name_H-M   'P 1'
#
loop_
_entity.id
_entity.type
_entity.pdbx_description
1 polymer ?
#
loop_
_entity_poly.entity_id
_entity_poly.type
_entity_poly.pdbx_seq_one_letter_code
_entity_poly.pdbx_strand_id
1 'polypeptide(L)'
;FAASVAAGTVTIPYRAGFGVRYQYDPASRTYARYDDGVREVDGANGEPVAARDIVVIQTEVHFTDAFGFDPAGNPKLDMQLTGTGKGVVFRDGRRQDVTWSRPDIFDVFTLRTAAGEVARLSPGQTWIHIVPNDWSIPSQ
;
A
#
# COMPACT_ATOMS: atom_id res chain seq x y z
N PHE A 1 15.56 -3.69 -8.19
CA PHE A 1 15.07 -4.30 -6.93
C PHE A 1 16.19 -5.06 -6.20
N ALA A 2 17.45 -4.60 -6.29
CA ALA A 2 18.61 -5.36 -5.82
C ALA A 2 18.79 -5.32 -4.29
N ALA A 3 18.42 -4.20 -3.65
CA ALA A 3 18.51 -4.01 -2.20
C ALA A 3 17.25 -4.46 -1.45
N SER A 4 16.41 -5.29 -2.08
CA SER A 4 15.18 -5.79 -1.48
C SER A 4 15.45 -7.00 -0.60
N VAL A 5 14.57 -7.28 0.34
CA VAL A 5 14.60 -8.46 1.20
C VAL A 5 13.43 -9.39 0.89
N ALA A 6 13.50 -10.66 1.31
CA ALA A 6 12.38 -11.58 1.15
C ALA A 6 11.15 -11.09 1.95
N ALA A 7 9.97 -11.26 1.38
CA ALA A 7 8.67 -10.94 1.96
C ALA A 7 7.58 -11.73 1.23
N GLY A 8 7.40 -13.00 1.61
CA GLY A 8 6.31 -13.84 1.10
C GLY A 8 4.94 -13.48 1.68
N THR A 9 4.90 -12.75 2.79
CA THR A 9 3.68 -12.28 3.43
C THR A 9 3.76 -10.79 3.75
N VAL A 10 2.63 -10.10 3.67
CA VAL A 10 2.51 -8.67 4.01
C VAL A 10 1.28 -8.48 4.90
N THR A 11 1.39 -7.66 5.94
CA THR A 11 0.26 -7.24 6.77
C THR A 11 0.13 -5.73 6.70
N ILE A 12 -1.06 -5.23 6.35
CA ILE A 12 -1.44 -3.83 6.48
C ILE A 12 -2.31 -3.73 7.74
N PRO A 13 -1.78 -3.18 8.83
CA PRO A 13 -2.40 -3.30 10.16
C PRO A 13 -3.48 -2.23 10.38
N TYR A 14 -4.47 -2.14 9.48
CA TYR A 14 -5.65 -1.33 9.74
C TYR A 14 -6.33 -1.79 11.05
N ARG A 15 -6.91 -0.83 11.77
CA ARG A 15 -7.45 -1.03 13.13
C ARG A 15 -8.79 -1.79 13.09
N ALA A 16 -9.23 -2.25 14.27
CA ALA A 16 -10.60 -2.71 14.53
C ALA A 16 -11.14 -3.83 13.62
N GLY A 17 -10.32 -4.85 13.33
CA GLY A 17 -10.74 -6.03 12.56
C GLY A 17 -10.55 -5.90 11.04
N PHE A 18 -10.20 -4.72 10.52
CA PHE A 18 -10.01 -4.50 9.08
C PHE A 18 -8.59 -4.81 8.59
N GLY A 19 -7.90 -5.71 9.28
CA GLY A 19 -6.52 -6.07 8.95
C GLY A 19 -6.45 -6.73 7.58
N VAL A 20 -5.64 -6.17 6.68
CA VAL A 20 -5.44 -6.75 5.34
C VAL A 20 -4.16 -7.57 5.34
N ARG A 21 -4.23 -8.79 4.82
CA ARG A 21 -3.06 -9.66 4.65
C ARG A 21 -2.87 -10.01 3.19
N TYR A 22 -1.60 -10.11 2.79
CA TYR A 22 -1.22 -10.66 1.51
C TYR A 22 -0.35 -11.88 1.66
N GLN A 23 -0.50 -12.83 0.73
CA GLN A 23 0.34 -14.01 0.61
C GLN A 23 0.81 -14.17 -0.83
N TYR A 24 2.13 -14.19 -1.01
CA TYR A 24 2.76 -14.39 -2.30
C TYR A 24 2.69 -15.85 -2.73
N ASP A 25 2.32 -16.08 -3.99
CA ASP A 25 2.46 -17.36 -4.67
C ASP A 25 3.56 -17.25 -5.74
N PRO A 26 4.68 -17.99 -5.62
CA PRO A 26 5.74 -18.02 -6.62
C PRO A 26 5.31 -18.58 -7.99
N ALA A 27 4.29 -19.45 -8.04
CA ALA A 27 3.85 -20.07 -9.29
C ALA A 27 3.13 -19.06 -10.19
N SER A 28 2.15 -18.34 -9.65
CA SER A 28 1.47 -17.26 -10.35
C SER A 28 2.28 -15.96 -10.36
N ARG A 29 3.23 -15.80 -9.43
CA ARG A 29 4.00 -14.58 -9.11
C ARG A 29 3.10 -13.41 -8.70
N THR A 30 2.07 -13.66 -7.90
CA THR A 30 1.10 -12.66 -7.41
C THR A 30 0.90 -12.77 -5.91
N TYR A 31 0.33 -11.74 -5.31
CA TYR A 31 -0.12 -11.70 -3.93
C TYR A 31 -1.63 -11.86 -3.84
N ALA A 32 -2.06 -12.93 -3.20
CA ALA A 32 -3.45 -13.13 -2.76
C ALA A 32 -3.81 -12.12 -1.66
N ARG A 33 -4.92 -11.38 -1.81
CA ARG A 33 -5.42 -10.45 -0.77
C ARG A 33 -6.45 -11.14 0.13
N TYR A 34 -6.32 -10.92 1.43
CA TYR A 34 -7.26 -11.36 2.45
C TYR A 34 -7.72 -10.15 3.27
N ASP A 35 -9.02 -10.04 3.50
CA ASP A 35 -9.64 -9.04 4.38
C ASP A 35 -10.26 -9.76 5.58
N ASP A 36 -9.83 -9.40 6.79
CA ASP A 36 -10.23 -10.06 8.03
C ASP A 36 -10.16 -11.61 7.96
N GLY A 37 -9.11 -12.11 7.31
CA GLY A 37 -8.85 -13.54 7.13
C GLY A 37 -9.63 -14.21 5.98
N VAL A 38 -10.54 -13.50 5.32
CA VAL A 38 -11.32 -14.03 4.18
C VAL A 38 -10.61 -13.70 2.87
N ARG A 39 -10.45 -14.69 1.98
CA ARG A 39 -9.86 -14.48 0.66
C ARG A 39 -10.76 -13.57 -0.16
N GLU A 40 -10.23 -12.44 -0.61
CA GLU A 40 -10.99 -11.49 -1.41
C GLU A 40 -11.10 -11.95 -2.86
N VAL A 41 -12.31 -11.81 -3.41
CA VAL A 41 -12.68 -12.09 -4.79
C VAL A 41 -13.46 -10.91 -5.35
N ASP A 42 -13.39 -10.72 -6.65
CA ASP A 42 -14.27 -9.78 -7.35
C ASP A 42 -15.71 -10.34 -7.34
N GLY A 43 -16.64 -9.57 -6.76
CA GLY A 43 -18.04 -10.00 -6.61
C GLY A 43 -18.80 -10.18 -7.93
N ALA A 44 -18.30 -9.63 -9.05
CA ALA A 44 -18.95 -9.74 -10.35
C ALA A 44 -18.66 -11.07 -11.06
N ASN A 45 -17.52 -11.70 -10.80
CA ASN A 45 -17.05 -12.88 -11.52
C ASN A 45 -16.49 -14.00 -10.61
N GLY A 46 -16.29 -13.73 -9.32
CA GLY A 46 -15.72 -14.68 -8.36
C GLY A 46 -14.21 -14.86 -8.48
N GLU A 47 -13.53 -14.09 -9.33
CA GLU A 47 -12.09 -14.22 -9.54
C GLU A 47 -11.31 -13.68 -8.33
N PRO A 48 -10.30 -14.42 -7.81
CA PRO A 48 -9.51 -13.96 -6.68
C PRO A 48 -8.71 -12.70 -6.99
N VAL A 49 -8.69 -11.76 -6.05
CA VAL A 49 -7.74 -10.64 -6.12
C VAL A 49 -6.31 -11.18 -6.01
N ALA A 50 -5.48 -10.80 -6.99
CA ALA A 50 -4.12 -11.33 -7.18
C ALA A 50 -3.17 -10.24 -7.71
N ALA A 51 -2.68 -9.37 -6.82
CA ALA A 51 -1.84 -8.24 -7.21
C ALA A 51 -0.42 -8.68 -7.61
N ARG A 52 0.16 -8.07 -8.65
CA ARG A 52 1.59 -8.22 -8.99
C ARG A 52 2.48 -7.42 -8.07
N ASP A 53 2.00 -6.25 -7.69
CA ASP A 53 2.71 -5.29 -6.87
C ASP A 53 1.79 -4.77 -5.75
N ILE A 54 2.36 -4.56 -4.57
CA ILE A 54 1.71 -3.83 -3.50
C ILE A 54 2.59 -2.62 -3.18
N VAL A 55 2.00 -1.42 -3.21
CA VAL A 55 2.67 -0.18 -2.83
C VAL A 55 2.02 0.34 -1.57
N VAL A 56 2.84 0.66 -0.57
CA VAL A 56 2.39 1.32 0.66
C VAL A 56 2.96 2.73 0.67
N ILE A 57 2.07 3.71 0.64
CA ILE A 57 2.35 5.13 0.81
C ILE A 57 2.17 5.45 2.29
N GLN A 58 3.26 5.75 2.98
CA GLN A 58 3.23 6.17 4.37
C GLN A 58 3.28 7.70 4.41
N THR A 59 2.22 8.32 4.93
CA THR A 59 2.06 9.77 4.93
C THR A 59 1.37 10.27 6.21
N GLU A 60 1.32 11.57 6.40
CA GLU A 60 0.50 12.17 7.44
C GLU A 60 -0.98 11.90 7.16
N VAL A 61 -1.67 11.38 8.17
CA VAL A 61 -3.12 11.13 8.16
C VAL A 61 -3.68 11.71 9.46
N HIS A 62 -4.64 12.62 9.37
CA HIS A 62 -5.17 13.34 10.52
C HIS A 62 -6.66 13.62 10.38
N PHE A 63 -7.31 13.96 11.49
CA PHE A 63 -8.68 14.46 11.50
C PHE A 63 -8.70 15.98 11.28
N THR A 64 -9.65 16.48 10.49
CA THR A 64 -9.81 17.90 10.16
C THR A 64 -11.28 18.31 10.04
N ASP A 65 -11.57 19.56 10.37
CA ASP A 65 -12.86 20.22 10.17
C ASP A 65 -12.83 21.28 9.06
N ALA A 66 -11.68 21.45 8.38
CA ALA A 66 -11.49 22.44 7.32
C ALA A 66 -12.49 22.29 6.15
N PHE A 67 -13.09 21.11 6.01
CA PHE A 67 -14.08 20.76 5.00
C PHE A 67 -15.46 20.43 5.62
N GLY A 68 -15.71 20.93 6.83
CA GLY A 68 -16.88 20.61 7.64
C GLY A 68 -16.86 19.20 8.22
N PHE A 69 -17.92 18.87 8.96
CA PHE A 69 -18.10 17.57 9.60
C PHE A 69 -18.79 16.56 8.68
N ASP A 70 -18.69 15.27 9.02
CA ASP A 70 -19.55 14.24 8.44
C ASP A 70 -21.02 14.40 8.89
N PRO A 71 -21.99 13.65 8.31
CA PRO A 71 -23.40 13.75 8.72
C PRO A 71 -23.69 13.40 10.18
N ALA A 72 -22.77 12.71 10.87
CA ALA A 72 -22.85 12.38 12.29
C ALA A 72 -22.15 13.41 13.20
N GLY A 73 -21.57 14.47 12.63
CA GLY A 73 -20.88 15.53 13.35
C GLY A 73 -19.41 15.25 13.67
N ASN A 74 -18.79 14.21 13.09
CA ASN A 74 -17.38 13.91 13.33
C ASN A 74 -16.46 14.67 12.37
N PRO A 75 -15.24 15.05 12.81
CA PRO A 75 -14.19 15.53 11.91
C PRO A 75 -13.90 14.52 10.81
N LYS A 76 -13.55 15.01 9.63
CA LYS A 76 -13.21 14.16 8.48
C LYS A 76 -11.76 13.69 8.57
N LEU A 77 -11.46 12.57 7.94
CA LEU A 77 -10.09 12.10 7.77
C LEU A 77 -9.48 12.75 6.52
N ASP A 78 -8.29 13.33 6.65
CA ASP A 78 -7.51 13.89 5.54
C ASP A 78 -6.08 13.32 5.53
N MET A 79 -5.42 13.42 4.38
CA MET A 79 -4.13 12.80 4.09
C MET A 79 -3.24 13.70 3.23
N GLN A 80 -1.98 13.88 3.62
CA GLN A 80 -1.02 14.67 2.85
C GLN A 80 -0.47 13.86 1.66
N LEU A 81 -1.11 13.95 0.49
CA LEU A 81 -0.76 13.13 -0.69
C LEU A 81 0.09 13.85 -1.75
N THR A 82 0.57 15.05 -1.46
CA THR A 82 1.62 15.74 -2.23
C THR A 82 2.85 15.96 -1.35
N GLY A 83 4.00 16.17 -1.96
CA GLY A 83 5.30 16.27 -1.28
C GLY A 83 6.09 14.97 -1.37
N THR A 84 6.65 14.53 -0.25
CA THR A 84 7.53 13.35 -0.17
C THR A 84 7.33 12.61 1.14
N GLY A 85 7.57 11.31 1.15
CA GLY A 85 7.43 10.49 2.35
C GLY A 85 7.99 9.09 2.19
N LYS A 86 7.90 8.29 3.26
CA LYS A 86 8.33 6.89 3.25
C LYS A 86 7.32 6.03 2.51
N GLY A 87 7.80 4.98 1.89
CA GLY A 87 6.94 3.96 1.32
C GLY A 87 7.61 2.60 1.26
N VAL A 88 6.83 1.62 0.86
CA VAL A 88 7.29 0.25 0.70
C VAL A 88 6.70 -0.32 -0.58
N VAL A 89 7.51 -1.02 -1.36
CA VAL A 89 7.05 -1.77 -2.52
C VAL A 89 7.25 -3.25 -2.25
N PHE A 90 6.22 -4.04 -2.55
CA PHE A 90 6.30 -5.49 -2.56
C PHE A 90 6.06 -6.01 -3.97
N ARG A 91 6.97 -6.85 -4.47
CA ARG A 91 6.85 -7.57 -5.74
C ARG A 91 7.72 -8.82 -5.72
N ASP A 92 7.34 -9.84 -6.49
CA ASP A 92 8.11 -11.07 -6.62
C ASP A 92 8.48 -11.75 -5.27
N GLY A 93 7.61 -11.66 -4.26
CA GLY A 93 7.85 -12.19 -2.91
C GLY A 93 8.93 -11.45 -2.12
N ARG A 94 9.13 -10.17 -2.43
CA ARG A 94 10.19 -9.32 -1.87
C ARG A 94 9.68 -7.95 -1.48
N ARG A 95 10.32 -7.36 -0.48
CA ARG A 95 10.10 -6.01 0.04
C ARG A 95 11.25 -5.09 -0.32
N GLN A 96 10.94 -3.88 -0.78
CA GLN A 96 11.90 -2.79 -0.96
C GLN A 96 11.34 -1.54 -0.29
N ASP A 97 12.06 -1.00 0.70
CA ASP A 97 11.75 0.32 1.23
C ASP A 97 12.14 1.40 0.20
N VAL A 98 11.29 2.42 0.09
CA VAL A 98 11.39 3.51 -0.89
C VAL A 98 11.02 4.86 -0.26
N THR A 99 11.38 5.93 -0.94
CA THR A 99 10.81 7.27 -0.74
C THR A 99 9.85 7.54 -1.89
N TRP A 100 8.61 7.92 -1.58
CA TRP A 100 7.67 8.40 -2.58
C TRP A 100 7.79 9.92 -2.71
N SER A 101 7.56 10.46 -3.90
CA SER A 101 7.37 11.88 -4.13
C SER A 101 6.24 12.13 -5.12
N ARG A 102 5.46 13.20 -4.90
CA ARG A 102 4.37 13.64 -5.77
C ARG A 102 4.27 15.18 -5.67
N PRO A 103 4.87 15.93 -6.60
CA PRO A 103 4.97 17.39 -6.48
C PRO A 103 3.61 18.08 -6.42
N ASP A 104 2.68 17.66 -7.29
CA ASP A 104 1.33 18.22 -7.38
C ASP A 104 0.25 17.13 -7.43
N ILE A 105 -1.01 17.52 -7.22
CA ILE A 105 -2.17 16.63 -7.33
C ILE A 105 -2.39 16.10 -8.75
N PHE A 106 -1.87 16.76 -9.78
CA PHE A 106 -1.92 16.28 -11.17
C PHE A 106 -0.78 15.31 -11.50
N ASP A 107 0.21 15.17 -10.62
CA ASP A 107 1.32 14.24 -10.81
C ASP A 107 1.01 12.85 -10.26
N VAL A 108 1.77 11.87 -10.75
CA VAL A 108 1.80 10.50 -10.21
C VAL A 108 2.85 10.36 -9.10
N PHE A 109 2.67 9.38 -8.24
CA PHE A 109 3.71 9.00 -7.28
C PHE A 109 4.96 8.47 -8.00
N THR A 110 6.10 9.06 -7.70
CA THR A 110 7.42 8.52 -8.06
C THR A 110 8.00 7.80 -6.86
N LEU A 111 8.45 6.56 -7.05
CA LEU A 111 9.04 5.73 -5.99
C LEU A 111 10.54 5.58 -6.24
N ARG A 112 11.38 5.94 -5.27
CA ARG A 112 12.84 5.81 -5.37
C ARG A 112 13.42 5.01 -4.23
N THR A 113 14.40 4.17 -4.53
CA THR A 113 15.17 3.43 -3.52
C THR A 113 16.11 4.37 -2.75
N ALA A 114 16.72 3.88 -1.67
CA ALA A 114 17.73 4.63 -0.92
C ALA A 114 18.95 5.05 -1.78
N ALA A 115 19.22 4.35 -2.88
CA ALA A 115 20.27 4.70 -3.85
C ALA A 115 19.83 5.77 -4.86
N GLY A 116 18.59 6.28 -4.77
CA GLY A 116 18.03 7.26 -5.70
C GLY A 116 17.47 6.67 -7.00
N GLU A 117 17.63 5.37 -7.24
CA GLU A 117 17.08 4.69 -8.41
C GLU A 117 15.56 4.56 -8.34
N VAL A 118 14.89 4.63 -9.49
CA VAL A 118 13.44 4.38 -9.57
C VAL A 118 13.12 2.93 -9.21
N ALA A 119 12.24 2.73 -8.23
CA ALA A 119 11.72 1.42 -7.86
C ALA A 119 10.68 0.97 -8.90
N ARG A 120 11.10 0.12 -9.84
CA ARG A 120 10.24 -0.37 -10.92
C ARG A 120 9.26 -1.44 -10.42
N LEU A 121 7.99 -1.26 -10.76
CA LEU A 121 6.93 -2.26 -10.56
C LEU A 121 7.01 -3.38 -11.60
N SER A 122 6.42 -4.52 -11.31
CA SER A 122 6.19 -5.59 -12.26
C SER A 122 5.05 -5.22 -13.21
N PRO A 123 5.04 -5.74 -14.45
CA PRO A 123 3.86 -5.61 -15.31
C PRO A 123 2.64 -6.33 -14.71
N GLY A 124 1.53 -5.59 -14.54
CA GLY A 124 0.22 -6.10 -14.14
C GLY A 124 -0.42 -5.28 -13.01
N GLN A 125 -1.34 -5.90 -12.27
CA GLN A 125 -2.14 -5.19 -11.27
C GLN A 125 -1.29 -4.72 -10.09
N THR A 126 -1.37 -3.43 -9.77
CA THR A 126 -0.78 -2.84 -8.56
C THR A 126 -1.88 -2.49 -7.58
N TRP A 127 -1.74 -2.90 -6.32
CA TRP A 127 -2.59 -2.44 -5.22
C TRP A 127 -1.86 -1.37 -4.42
N ILE A 128 -2.52 -0.25 -4.11
CA ILE A 128 -1.92 0.85 -3.33
C ILE A 128 -2.65 0.99 -2.00
N HIS A 129 -1.90 0.97 -0.91
CA HIS A 129 -2.35 1.34 0.43
C HIS A 129 -1.81 2.72 0.80
N ILE A 130 -2.65 3.53 1.45
CA ILE A 130 -2.24 4.77 2.12
C ILE A 130 -2.42 4.54 3.61
N VAL A 131 -1.37 4.83 4.38
CA VAL A 131 -1.32 4.59 5.83
C VAL A 131 -0.59 5.72 6.56
N PRO A 132 -0.79 5.88 7.87
CA PRO A 132 -0.01 6.80 8.69
C PRO A 132 1.51 6.54 8.62
N ASN A 133 2.29 7.61 8.71
CA ASN A 133 3.75 7.59 8.55
C ASN A 133 4.52 6.86 9.67
N ASP A 134 3.88 6.62 10.81
CA ASP A 134 4.41 5.96 12.00
C ASP A 134 4.06 4.46 12.04
N TRP A 135 3.27 3.96 11.10
CA TRP A 135 2.92 2.54 11.06
C TRP A 135 4.08 1.68 10.61
N SER A 136 4.27 0.55 11.29
CA SER A 136 5.10 -0.54 10.79
C SER A 136 4.29 -1.39 9.82
N ILE A 137 4.93 -1.90 8.79
CA ILE A 137 4.33 -2.84 7.82
C ILE A 137 4.99 -4.20 8.04
N PRO A 138 4.41 -5.11 8.86
CA PRO A 138 5.00 -6.42 9.08
C PRO A 138 5.04 -7.23 7.79
N SER A 139 6.18 -7.86 7.53
CA SER A 139 6.38 -8.73 6.37
C SER A 139 7.46 -9.77 6.65
N GLN A 140 7.27 -11.00 6.16
CA GLN A 140 8.20 -12.13 6.24
C GLN A 140 8.26 -12.85 4.92
#